data_AF-A0A5N5DFE4-F1
#
_entry.id   AF-A0A5N5DFE4-F1
#
_cell.length_a   1.000
_cell.length_b   1.000
_cell.length_c   1.000
_cell.angle_alpha   90.00
_cell.angle_beta   90.00
_cell.angle_gamma   90.00
#
_symmetry.space_group_name_H-M   'P 1'
#
loop_
_entity.id
_entity.type
_entity.pdbx_description
1 polymer ?
#
loop_
_entity_poly.entity_id
_entity_poly.type
_entity_poly.pdbx_seq_one_letter_code
_entity_poly.pdbx_strand_id
1 'polypeptide(L)'
;MMDINSTNIPALQAFLCALPAFRRFKAFENRHERELPWLLDHLAWACSPIKIDGTEELHEILLSTSGTVAPDISNSFKKFFDEAIVPGIATIKTNKAAYATYATDKLREWSYWHNQTYKTFCIHRGNWRTQKVGRRDWNEEMLELLVQDVDRETNGWEDAMSDLTKIISAKLDAKISKLIAELHGANRSSTASMNLFVRLVQNEQTRLKERCRARVEKLQSDLMTIKQRVTDTQDMEQSYFVRSLEKTYDDCSRMSGSSSHTRRTEALRSKISKKVRDPFSEMFDLANKDAEKVI
;
A
#
# COMPACT_ATOMS: atom_id res chain seq x y z
N MET A 1 0.39 -29.08 -37.54
CA MET A 1 0.47 -29.34 -36.08
C MET A 1 1.48 -28.32 -35.54
N MET A 2 1.06 -27.33 -34.75
CA MET A 2 2.01 -26.34 -34.20
C MET A 2 2.89 -27.03 -33.15
N ASP A 3 4.20 -26.94 -33.31
CA ASP A 3 5.18 -27.45 -32.35
C ASP A 3 5.04 -26.65 -31.03
N ILE A 4 4.95 -27.34 -29.90
CA ILE A 4 4.85 -26.75 -28.56
C ILE A 4 6.03 -25.78 -28.30
N ASN A 5 7.20 -26.04 -28.89
CA ASN A 5 8.36 -25.15 -28.77
C ASN A 5 8.17 -23.78 -29.46
N SER A 6 7.27 -23.69 -30.44
CA SER A 6 6.97 -22.43 -31.15
C SER A 6 6.03 -21.48 -30.39
N THR A 7 5.48 -21.92 -29.25
CA THR A 7 4.45 -21.19 -28.50
C THR A 7 5.00 -20.29 -27.39
N ASN A 8 6.32 -20.29 -27.14
CA ASN A 8 6.99 -19.66 -25.98
C ASN A 8 6.50 -20.12 -24.58
N ILE A 9 5.53 -21.02 -24.51
CA ILE A 9 5.03 -21.59 -23.25
C ILE A 9 6.14 -22.32 -22.46
N PRO A 10 7.06 -23.09 -23.09
CA PRO A 10 8.16 -23.71 -22.35
C PRO A 10 9.13 -22.69 -21.73
N ALA A 11 9.39 -21.58 -22.41
CA ALA A 11 10.24 -20.49 -21.89
C ALA A 11 9.58 -19.78 -20.70
N LEU A 12 8.26 -19.55 -20.77
CA LEU A 12 7.49 -19.00 -19.66
C LEU A 12 7.48 -19.95 -18.45
N GLN A 13 7.29 -21.25 -18.67
CA GLN A 13 7.38 -22.26 -17.60
C GLN A 13 8.77 -22.29 -16.95
N ALA A 14 9.84 -22.29 -17.76
CA ALA A 14 11.20 -22.24 -17.24
C ALA A 14 11.45 -20.98 -16.41
N PHE A 15 10.98 -19.82 -16.87
CA PHE A 15 11.07 -18.56 -16.12
C PHE A 15 10.29 -18.63 -14.80
N LEU A 16 9.04 -19.08 -14.82
CA LEU A 16 8.21 -19.22 -13.62
C LEU A 16 8.80 -20.22 -12.61
N CYS A 17 9.38 -21.32 -13.09
CA CYS A 17 10.09 -22.30 -12.26
C CYS A 17 11.43 -21.75 -11.71
N ALA A 18 12.05 -20.79 -12.38
CA ALA A 18 13.28 -20.14 -11.92
C ALA A 18 13.02 -19.03 -10.89
N LEU A 19 11.83 -18.41 -10.85
CA LEU A 19 11.50 -17.34 -9.90
C LEU A 19 11.76 -17.70 -8.41
N PRO A 20 11.38 -18.89 -7.90
CA PRO A 20 11.74 -19.32 -6.56
C PRO A 20 13.26 -19.45 -6.35
N ALA A 21 13.99 -19.90 -7.37
CA ALA A 21 15.45 -20.00 -7.32
C ALA A 21 16.08 -18.61 -7.26
N PHE A 22 15.64 -17.64 -8.06
CA PHE A 22 16.13 -16.25 -7.99
C PHE A 22 15.94 -15.62 -6.61
N ARG A 23 14.77 -15.81 -5.99
CA ARG A 23 14.53 -15.31 -4.63
C ARG A 23 15.46 -15.95 -3.60
N ARG A 24 15.72 -17.26 -3.73
CA ARG A 24 16.67 -17.99 -2.88
C ARG A 24 18.12 -17.56 -3.11
N PHE A 25 18.53 -17.33 -4.36
CA PHE A 25 19.85 -16.80 -4.69
C PHE A 25 20.04 -15.39 -4.15
N LYS A 26 19.08 -14.48 -4.34
CA LYS A 26 19.13 -13.13 -3.78
C LYS A 26 19.19 -13.13 -2.25
N ALA A 27 18.46 -14.05 -1.60
CA ALA A 27 18.55 -14.24 -0.16
C ALA A 27 19.92 -14.79 0.27
N PHE A 28 20.50 -15.71 -0.51
CA PHE A 28 21.84 -16.24 -0.27
C PHE A 28 22.93 -15.18 -0.45
N GLU A 29 22.88 -14.38 -1.53
CA GLU A 29 23.76 -13.23 -1.75
C GLU A 29 23.66 -12.25 -0.57
N ASN A 30 22.45 -11.92 -0.12
CA ASN A 30 22.27 -11.04 1.03
C ASN A 30 22.91 -11.62 2.31
N ARG A 31 22.78 -12.93 2.55
CA ARG A 31 23.42 -13.61 3.68
C ARG A 31 24.94 -13.59 3.59
N HIS A 32 25.48 -13.88 2.41
CA HIS A 32 26.92 -13.96 2.17
C HIS A 32 27.58 -12.59 2.21
N GLU A 33 26.99 -11.58 1.56
CA GLU A 33 27.59 -10.25 1.41
C GLU A 33 27.33 -9.33 2.61
N ARG A 34 26.30 -9.59 3.43
CA ARG A 34 25.90 -8.68 4.51
C ARG A 34 25.84 -9.35 5.88
N GLU A 35 25.05 -10.42 6.03
CA GLU A 35 24.84 -11.04 7.35
C GLU A 35 26.11 -11.71 7.90
N LEU A 36 26.85 -12.41 7.04
CA LEU A 36 28.07 -13.12 7.45
C LEU A 36 29.21 -12.15 7.83
N PRO A 37 29.55 -11.12 7.03
CA PRO A 37 30.52 -10.10 7.44
C PRO A 37 30.13 -9.39 8.72
N TRP A 38 28.85 -9.04 8.89
CA TRP A 38 28.35 -8.43 10.13
C TRP A 38 28.56 -9.34 11.35
N LEU A 39 28.25 -10.62 11.22
CA LEU A 39 28.43 -11.60 12.30
C LEU A 39 29.91 -11.77 12.64
N LEU A 40 30.76 -11.87 11.62
CA LEU A 40 32.21 -11.98 11.80
C LEU A 40 32.80 -10.72 12.45
N ASP A 41 32.34 -9.53 12.06
CA ASP A 41 32.74 -8.26 12.68
C ASP A 41 32.28 -8.18 14.15
N HIS A 42 31.06 -8.64 14.46
CA HIS A 42 30.55 -8.70 15.82
C HIS A 42 31.35 -9.69 16.68
N LEU A 43 31.66 -10.87 16.15
CA LEU A 43 32.47 -11.87 16.83
C LEU A 43 33.90 -11.37 17.03
N ALA A 44 34.50 -10.76 16.00
CA ALA A 44 35.82 -10.16 16.09
C ALA A 44 35.87 -9.06 17.16
N TRP A 45 34.81 -8.27 17.27
CA TRP A 45 34.66 -7.25 18.31
C TRP A 45 34.49 -7.86 19.71
N ALA A 46 33.56 -8.81 19.87
CA ALA A 46 33.27 -9.44 21.15
C ALA A 46 34.45 -10.26 21.70
N CYS A 47 35.24 -10.87 20.82
CA CYS A 47 36.44 -11.62 21.16
C CYS A 47 37.71 -10.74 21.22
N SER A 48 37.59 -9.45 20.93
CA SER A 48 38.75 -8.55 20.93
C SER A 48 39.18 -8.24 22.37
N PRO A 49 40.47 -8.40 22.72
CA PRO A 49 41.00 -7.97 24.03
C PRO A 49 41.10 -6.43 24.14
N ILE A 50 40.66 -5.71 23.12
CA ILE A 50 40.77 -4.28 22.97
C ILE A 50 39.81 -3.57 23.93
N LYS A 51 40.37 -2.84 24.89
CA LYS A 51 39.66 -1.85 25.69
C LYS A 51 39.62 -0.55 24.89
N ILE A 52 38.44 -0.02 24.61
CA ILE A 52 38.34 1.38 24.16
C ILE A 52 38.52 2.25 25.40
N ASP A 53 39.53 3.11 25.43
CA ASP A 53 39.64 4.15 26.46
C ASP A 53 38.65 5.29 26.17
N GLY A 54 37.96 5.78 27.19
CA GLY A 54 36.91 6.81 27.05
C GLY A 54 35.52 6.26 26.77
N THR A 55 35.20 5.05 27.23
CA THR A 55 33.91 4.37 27.00
C THR A 55 32.69 5.21 27.37
N GLU A 56 32.74 6.03 28.43
CA GLU A 56 31.60 6.87 28.85
C GLU A 56 31.28 7.96 27.82
N GLU A 57 32.30 8.69 27.35
CA GLU A 57 32.15 9.77 26.35
C GLU A 57 31.66 9.21 25.00
N LEU A 58 32.20 8.06 24.58
CA LEU A 58 31.74 7.37 23.36
C LEU A 58 30.32 6.81 23.50
N HIS A 59 29.96 6.32 24.68
CA HIS A 59 28.62 5.82 24.97
C HIS A 59 27.60 6.97 24.99
N GLU A 60 27.96 8.14 25.52
CA GLU A 60 27.13 9.35 25.48
C GLU A 60 26.89 9.85 24.04
N ILE A 61 27.94 9.90 23.22
CA ILE A 61 27.86 10.25 21.79
C ILE A 61 26.93 9.27 21.05
N LEU A 62 27.02 7.97 21.35
CA LEU A 62 26.20 6.95 20.70
C LEU A 62 24.74 7.01 21.16
N LEU A 63 24.48 7.20 22.46
CA LEU A 63 23.13 7.35 23.00
C LEU A 63 22.42 8.59 22.45
N SER A 64 23.13 9.73 22.42
CA SER A 64 22.56 10.98 21.89
C SER A 64 22.22 10.85 20.40
N THR A 65 23.07 10.22 19.61
CA THR A 65 22.78 9.96 18.19
C THR A 65 21.61 8.99 18.04
N SER A 66 21.65 7.84 18.72
CA SER A 66 20.60 6.80 18.67
C SER A 66 19.23 7.35 19.05
N GLY A 67 19.16 8.19 20.10
CA GLY A 67 17.92 8.82 20.57
C GLY A 67 17.24 9.71 19.53
N THR A 68 17.98 10.22 18.53
CA THR A 68 17.43 11.09 17.48
C THR A 68 17.06 10.36 16.19
N VAL A 69 17.57 9.14 15.97
CA VAL A 69 17.33 8.39 14.73
C VAL A 69 15.87 8.00 14.57
N ALA A 70 15.27 7.39 15.59
CA ALA A 70 13.88 6.94 15.53
C ALA A 70 12.89 8.11 15.35
N PRO A 71 12.97 9.22 16.12
CA PRO A 71 12.11 10.39 15.90
C PRO A 71 12.22 10.97 14.49
N ASP A 72 13.43 11.04 13.91
CA ASP A 72 13.63 11.60 12.58
C ASP A 72 13.04 10.73 11.46
N ILE A 73 13.13 9.41 11.61
CA ILE A 73 12.48 8.46 10.70
C ILE A 73 10.95 8.64 10.83
N SER A 74 10.41 8.59 12.04
CA SER A 74 8.98 8.76 12.30
C SER A 74 8.44 10.08 11.76
N ASN A 75 9.18 11.18 11.95
CA ASN A 75 8.82 12.48 11.42
C ASN A 75 8.84 12.52 9.89
N SER A 76 9.74 11.76 9.25
CA SER A 76 9.78 11.65 7.77
C SER A 76 8.56 10.92 7.23
N PHE A 77 8.16 9.82 7.87
CA PHE A 77 6.91 9.12 7.54
C PHE A 77 5.69 10.01 7.78
N LYS A 78 5.62 10.68 8.92
CA LYS A 78 4.50 11.59 9.24
C LYS A 78 4.37 12.70 8.21
N LYS A 79 5.48 13.38 7.89
CA LYS A 79 5.52 14.43 6.87
C LYS A 79 5.05 13.91 5.51
N PHE A 80 5.50 12.72 5.11
CA PHE A 80 5.02 12.07 3.89
C PHE A 80 3.50 11.85 3.90
N PHE A 81 2.95 11.33 4.99
CA PHE A 81 1.50 11.14 5.11
C PHE A 81 0.74 12.47 5.00
N ASP A 82 1.17 13.48 5.77
CA ASP A 82 0.51 14.77 5.85
C ASP A 82 0.58 15.55 4.51
N GLU A 83 1.68 15.41 3.75
CA GLU A 83 1.91 16.17 2.51
C GLU A 83 1.47 15.44 1.23
N ALA A 84 1.63 14.11 1.16
CA ALA A 84 1.39 13.35 -0.07
C ALA A 84 0.07 12.55 -0.06
N ILE A 85 -0.34 12.04 1.10
CA ILE A 85 -1.47 11.11 1.20
C ILE A 85 -2.76 11.81 1.64
N VAL A 86 -2.70 12.55 2.75
CA VAL A 86 -3.86 13.23 3.35
C VAL A 86 -4.55 14.19 2.37
N PRO A 87 -3.85 15.03 1.59
CA PRO A 87 -4.51 15.96 0.67
C PRO A 87 -5.32 15.26 -0.42
N GLY A 88 -4.75 14.20 -1.03
CA GLY A 88 -5.47 13.42 -2.06
C GLY A 88 -6.74 12.77 -1.50
N ILE A 89 -6.66 12.17 -0.31
CA ILE A 89 -7.83 11.61 0.38
C ILE A 89 -8.88 12.69 0.67
N ALA A 90 -8.45 13.87 1.13
CA ALA A 90 -9.36 14.98 1.39
C ALA A 90 -10.09 15.44 0.13
N THR A 91 -9.37 15.60 -0.99
CA THR A 91 -9.96 15.93 -2.30
C THR A 91 -11.04 14.94 -2.70
N ILE A 92 -10.71 13.63 -2.67
CA ILE A 92 -11.66 12.57 -3.02
C ILE A 92 -12.90 12.62 -2.09
N LYS A 93 -12.70 12.81 -0.79
CA LYS A 93 -13.80 12.89 0.17
C LYS A 93 -14.70 14.11 -0.05
N THR A 94 -14.14 15.26 -0.44
CA THR A 94 -14.92 16.48 -0.70
C THR A 94 -15.83 16.34 -1.93
N ASN A 95 -15.43 15.57 -2.93
CA ASN A 95 -16.19 15.34 -4.16
C ASN A 95 -17.30 14.29 -4.03
N LYS A 96 -17.50 13.71 -2.83
CA LYS A 96 -18.50 12.65 -2.57
C LYS A 96 -19.89 12.93 -3.15
N ALA A 97 -20.38 14.17 -3.03
CA ALA A 97 -21.71 14.52 -3.53
C ALA A 97 -21.81 14.41 -5.07
N ALA A 98 -20.73 14.71 -5.78
CA ALA A 98 -20.64 14.55 -7.23
C ALA A 98 -20.70 13.06 -7.60
N TYR A 99 -19.97 12.20 -6.87
CA TYR A 99 -20.00 10.75 -7.11
C TYR A 99 -21.39 10.14 -6.90
N ALA A 100 -22.09 10.54 -5.82
CA ALA A 100 -23.44 10.09 -5.56
C ALA A 100 -24.43 10.56 -6.63
N THR A 101 -24.26 11.80 -7.13
CA THR A 101 -25.07 12.34 -8.23
C THR A 101 -24.83 11.56 -9.52
N TYR A 102 -23.57 11.34 -9.88
CA TYR A 102 -23.17 10.57 -11.06
C TYR A 102 -23.75 9.14 -11.04
N ALA A 103 -23.59 8.43 -9.92
CA ALA A 103 -24.14 7.10 -9.74
C ALA A 103 -25.67 7.08 -9.82
N THR A 104 -26.34 8.11 -9.29
CA THR A 104 -27.80 8.26 -9.36
C THR A 104 -28.28 8.46 -10.80
N ASP A 105 -27.53 9.21 -11.61
CA ASP A 105 -27.85 9.41 -13.03
C ASP A 105 -27.72 8.12 -13.83
N LYS A 106 -26.71 7.28 -13.56
CA LYS A 106 -26.59 5.93 -14.12
C LYS A 106 -27.77 5.04 -13.75
N LEU A 107 -28.18 5.04 -12.48
CA LEU A 107 -29.37 4.30 -12.04
C LEU A 107 -30.65 4.78 -12.76
N ARG A 108 -30.77 6.08 -13.04
CA ARG A 108 -31.90 6.64 -13.81
C ARG A 108 -31.92 6.07 -15.23
N GLU A 109 -30.77 5.99 -15.89
CA GLU A 109 -30.65 5.37 -17.22
C GLU A 109 -31.11 3.90 -17.20
N TRP A 110 -30.67 3.13 -16.22
CA TRP A 110 -31.02 1.71 -16.12
C TRP A 110 -32.46 1.47 -15.66
N SER A 111 -33.12 2.47 -15.07
CA SER A 111 -34.54 2.38 -14.69
C SER A 111 -35.47 2.15 -15.88
N TYR A 112 -35.03 2.49 -17.11
CA TYR A 112 -35.76 2.22 -18.34
C TYR A 112 -35.59 0.78 -18.85
N TRP A 113 -34.72 -0.02 -18.23
CA TRP A 113 -34.53 -1.42 -18.63
C TRP A 113 -35.74 -2.26 -18.24
N HIS A 114 -35.94 -3.35 -18.99
CA HIS A 114 -37.01 -4.29 -18.71
C HIS A 114 -36.88 -4.86 -17.29
N ASN A 115 -37.99 -4.97 -16.56
CA ASN A 115 -38.03 -5.42 -15.16
C ASN A 115 -37.22 -6.70 -14.91
N GLN A 116 -37.36 -7.70 -15.79
CA GLN A 116 -36.62 -8.95 -15.64
C GLN A 116 -35.11 -8.75 -15.79
N THR A 117 -34.67 -7.93 -16.74
CA THR A 117 -33.25 -7.59 -16.93
C THR A 117 -32.71 -6.91 -15.67
N TYR A 118 -33.40 -5.89 -15.18
CA TYR A 118 -32.99 -5.16 -13.97
C TYR A 118 -32.91 -6.11 -12.75
N LYS A 119 -33.92 -6.97 -12.56
CA LYS A 119 -33.92 -7.97 -11.49
C LYS A 119 -32.73 -8.92 -11.59
N THR A 120 -32.39 -9.40 -12.78
CA THR A 120 -31.24 -10.30 -12.98
C THR A 120 -29.93 -9.61 -12.58
N PHE A 121 -29.73 -8.35 -12.94
CA PHE A 121 -28.56 -7.59 -12.46
C PHE A 121 -28.55 -7.46 -10.93
N CYS A 122 -29.69 -7.24 -10.27
CA CYS A 122 -29.75 -7.25 -8.80
C CYS A 122 -29.36 -8.60 -8.19
N ILE A 123 -29.79 -9.73 -8.79
CA ILE A 123 -29.41 -11.09 -8.34
C ILE A 123 -27.90 -11.29 -8.39
N HIS A 124 -27.26 -10.75 -9.42
CA HIS A 124 -25.82 -10.86 -9.64
C HIS A 124 -25.03 -9.62 -9.17
N ARG A 125 -25.56 -8.89 -8.17
CA ARG A 125 -24.88 -7.75 -7.52
C ARG A 125 -24.35 -6.68 -8.49
N GLY A 126 -25.06 -6.48 -9.59
CA GLY A 126 -24.72 -5.47 -10.61
C GLY A 126 -23.76 -5.92 -11.70
N ASN A 127 -23.13 -7.11 -11.62
CA ASN A 127 -22.22 -7.60 -12.66
C ASN A 127 -22.81 -8.82 -13.35
N TRP A 128 -23.35 -8.62 -14.55
CA TRP A 128 -23.98 -9.71 -15.30
C TRP A 128 -23.99 -9.46 -16.81
N ARG A 129 -24.36 -10.49 -17.56
CA ARG A 129 -24.58 -10.43 -19.00
C ARG A 129 -26.00 -10.87 -19.36
N THR A 130 -26.72 -10.02 -20.08
CA THR A 130 -28.00 -10.40 -20.71
C THR A 130 -27.90 -10.29 -22.22
N GLN A 131 -28.76 -11.01 -22.94
CA GLN A 131 -28.77 -10.96 -24.40
C GLN A 131 -29.12 -9.57 -24.96
N LYS A 132 -30.02 -8.84 -24.28
CA LYS A 132 -30.52 -7.54 -24.75
C LYS A 132 -29.57 -6.38 -24.45
N VAL A 133 -28.89 -6.40 -23.29
CA VAL A 133 -28.07 -5.27 -22.81
C VAL A 133 -26.57 -5.58 -22.87
N GLY A 134 -26.18 -6.83 -23.07
CA GLY A 134 -24.80 -7.26 -23.07
C GLY A 134 -24.24 -7.45 -21.65
N ARG A 135 -22.91 -7.53 -21.56
CA ARG A 135 -22.16 -7.60 -20.29
C ARG A 135 -21.98 -6.19 -19.76
N ARG A 136 -22.33 -5.96 -18.50
CA ARG A 136 -22.22 -4.67 -17.81
C ARG A 136 -21.82 -4.93 -16.36
N ASP A 137 -21.06 -4.00 -15.80
CA ASP A 137 -20.80 -3.91 -14.36
C ASP A 137 -21.34 -2.58 -13.85
N TRP A 138 -22.48 -2.63 -13.19
CA TRP A 138 -23.13 -1.45 -12.62
C TRP A 138 -22.26 -0.75 -11.58
N ASN A 139 -21.46 -1.50 -10.82
CA ASN A 139 -20.64 -0.92 -9.78
C ASN A 139 -19.49 -0.12 -10.39
N GLU A 140 -18.82 -0.69 -11.40
CA GLU A 140 -17.77 -0.02 -12.17
C GLU A 140 -18.31 1.27 -12.82
N GLU A 141 -19.46 1.19 -13.48
CA GLU A 141 -20.08 2.35 -14.14
C GLU A 141 -20.56 3.43 -13.16
N MET A 142 -20.96 3.06 -11.94
CA MET A 142 -21.30 4.04 -10.88
C MET A 142 -20.06 4.68 -10.27
N LEU A 143 -18.94 3.95 -10.21
CA LEU A 143 -17.68 4.41 -9.64
C LEU A 143 -16.78 5.16 -10.62
N GLU A 144 -17.07 5.16 -11.92
CA GLU A 144 -16.23 5.73 -12.97
C GLU A 144 -15.62 7.10 -12.62
N LEU A 145 -16.43 8.06 -12.17
CA LEU A 145 -15.96 9.40 -11.78
C LEU A 145 -15.02 9.36 -10.55
N LEU A 146 -15.33 8.50 -9.58
CA LEU A 146 -14.50 8.31 -8.40
C LEU A 146 -13.16 7.65 -8.77
N VAL A 147 -13.18 6.64 -9.64
CA VAL A 147 -11.96 5.95 -10.09
C VAL A 147 -11.03 6.93 -10.79
N GLN A 148 -11.55 7.79 -11.66
CA GLN A 148 -10.77 8.85 -12.30
C GLN A 148 -10.11 9.79 -11.30
N ASP A 149 -10.85 10.23 -10.27
CA ASP A 149 -10.31 11.07 -9.21
C ASP A 149 -9.26 10.31 -8.38
N VAL A 150 -9.53 9.07 -7.96
CA VAL A 150 -8.57 8.24 -7.21
C VAL A 150 -7.30 8.04 -8.02
N ASP A 151 -7.38 7.67 -9.30
CA ASP A 151 -6.20 7.51 -10.13
C ASP A 151 -5.40 8.80 -10.25
N ARG A 152 -6.08 9.93 -10.51
CA ARG A 152 -5.42 11.24 -10.59
C ARG A 152 -4.69 11.60 -9.29
N GLU A 153 -5.34 11.46 -8.14
CA GLU A 153 -4.75 11.83 -6.84
C GLU A 153 -3.69 10.82 -6.36
N THR A 154 -3.70 9.58 -6.87
CA THR A 154 -2.73 8.53 -6.48
C THR A 154 -1.55 8.36 -7.44
N ASN A 155 -1.58 8.96 -8.63
CA ASN A 155 -0.51 8.84 -9.63
C ASN A 155 0.88 9.24 -9.10
N GLY A 156 0.96 10.19 -8.16
CA GLY A 156 2.21 10.65 -7.57
C GLY A 156 2.72 9.82 -6.39
N TRP A 157 2.00 8.79 -5.96
CA TRP A 157 2.35 8.04 -4.74
C TRP A 157 3.65 7.25 -4.89
N GLU A 158 3.91 6.66 -6.06
CA GLU A 158 5.14 5.89 -6.28
C GLU A 158 6.38 6.78 -6.20
N ASP A 159 6.33 7.96 -6.83
CA ASP A 159 7.41 8.94 -6.78
C ASP A 159 7.63 9.45 -5.34
N ALA A 160 6.54 9.76 -4.62
CA ALA A 160 6.62 10.23 -3.25
C ALA A 160 7.19 9.17 -2.29
N MET A 161 6.89 7.88 -2.50
CA MET A 161 7.46 6.77 -1.73
C MET A 161 8.95 6.56 -2.03
N SER A 162 9.32 6.67 -3.31
CA SER A 162 10.72 6.63 -3.75
C SER A 162 11.51 7.76 -3.09
N ASP A 163 10.96 8.97 -3.05
CA ASP A 163 11.57 10.11 -2.40
C ASP A 163 11.65 9.98 -0.88
N LEU A 164 10.63 9.42 -0.23
CA LEU A 164 10.69 9.08 1.20
C LEU A 164 11.88 8.15 1.51
N THR A 165 12.09 7.12 0.68
CA THR A 165 13.22 6.19 0.84
C THR A 165 14.56 6.91 0.71
N LYS A 166 14.69 7.82 -0.27
CA LYS A 166 15.90 8.63 -0.45
C LYS A 166 16.13 9.58 0.73
N ILE A 167 15.10 10.26 1.21
CA ILE A 167 15.15 11.19 2.34
C ILE A 167 15.61 10.46 3.61
N ILE A 168 15.02 9.31 3.92
CA ILE A 168 15.43 8.51 5.09
C ILE A 168 16.89 8.06 4.94
N SER A 169 17.27 7.57 3.76
CA SER A 169 18.64 7.13 3.50
C SER A 169 19.65 8.26 3.69
N ALA A 170 19.39 9.44 3.13
CA ALA A 170 20.25 10.62 3.24
C ALA A 170 20.35 11.13 4.69
N LYS A 171 19.25 11.13 5.45
CA LYS A 171 19.26 11.50 6.88
C LYS A 171 20.11 10.53 7.70
N LEU A 172 19.99 9.23 7.44
CA LEU A 172 20.83 8.21 8.08
C LEU A 172 22.30 8.38 7.71
N ASP A 173 22.62 8.68 6.44
CA ASP A 173 23.97 8.98 5.99
C ASP A 173 24.58 10.18 6.71
N ALA A 174 23.84 11.27 6.81
CA ALA A 174 24.31 12.47 7.51
C ALA A 174 24.58 12.20 8.99
N LYS A 175 23.67 11.50 9.69
CA LYS A 175 23.84 11.19 11.12
C LYS A 175 25.02 10.26 11.39
N ILE A 176 25.15 9.20 10.60
CA ILE A 176 26.23 8.23 10.80
C ILE A 176 27.58 8.84 10.43
N SER A 177 27.65 9.66 9.38
CA SER A 177 28.87 10.40 9.04
C SER A 177 29.29 11.36 10.16
N LYS A 178 28.33 12.08 10.75
CA LYS A 178 28.57 12.94 11.90
C LYS A 178 29.04 12.15 13.13
N LEU A 179 28.36 11.04 13.44
CA LEU A 179 28.75 10.13 14.52
C LEU A 179 30.18 9.62 14.34
N ILE A 180 30.53 9.16 13.15
CA ILE A 180 31.89 8.67 12.84
C ILE A 180 32.92 9.78 13.04
N ALA A 181 32.64 11.01 12.61
CA ALA A 181 33.53 12.15 12.82
C ALA A 181 33.72 12.49 14.31
N GLU A 182 32.63 12.49 15.09
CA GLU A 182 32.67 12.74 16.54
C GLU A 182 33.44 11.64 17.28
N LEU A 183 33.21 10.37 16.91
CA LEU A 183 33.93 9.23 17.47
C LEU A 183 35.43 9.30 17.16
N HIS A 184 35.82 9.66 15.92
CA HIS A 184 37.23 9.86 15.57
C HIS A 184 37.87 11.02 16.34
N GLY A 185 37.12 12.10 16.59
CA GLY A 185 37.60 13.24 17.37
C GLY A 185 37.78 12.95 18.86
N ALA A 186 36.90 12.13 19.45
CA ALA A 186 36.98 11.73 20.86
C ALA A 186 37.91 10.52 21.10
N ASN A 187 38.33 9.82 20.04
CA ASN A 187 39.05 8.56 20.17
C ASN A 187 40.45 8.75 20.80
N ARG A 188 40.65 8.12 21.96
CA ARG A 188 41.96 7.98 22.62
C ARG A 188 42.59 6.59 22.41
N SER A 189 41.89 5.70 21.72
CA SER A 189 42.28 4.29 21.52
C SER A 189 43.02 4.07 20.20
N SER A 190 43.55 2.85 20.01
CA SER A 190 44.25 2.47 18.78
C SER A 190 43.36 2.61 17.53
N THR A 191 43.95 3.02 16.41
CA THR A 191 43.24 3.19 15.13
C THR A 191 42.56 1.90 14.66
N ALA A 192 43.16 0.73 14.94
CA ALA A 192 42.60 -0.57 14.55
C ALA A 192 41.28 -0.89 15.27
N SER A 193 41.23 -0.60 16.58
CA SER A 193 40.03 -0.71 17.43
C SER A 193 38.90 0.15 16.92
N MET A 194 39.21 1.42 16.64
CA MET A 194 38.23 2.39 16.15
C MET A 194 37.68 1.99 14.78
N ASN A 195 38.54 1.50 13.88
CA ASN A 195 38.11 1.04 12.56
C ASN A 195 37.13 -0.14 12.63
N LEU A 196 37.36 -1.11 13.52
CA LEU A 196 36.43 -2.22 13.74
C LEU A 196 35.05 -1.71 14.21
N PHE A 197 35.03 -0.77 15.14
CA PHE A 197 33.80 -0.17 15.64
C PHE A 197 33.07 0.64 14.56
N VAL A 198 33.78 1.43 13.76
CA VAL A 198 33.20 2.18 12.63
C VAL A 198 32.55 1.23 11.62
N ARG A 199 33.19 0.10 11.29
CA ARG A 199 32.58 -0.91 10.41
C ARG A 199 31.28 -1.45 10.98
N LEU A 200 31.24 -1.76 12.29
CA LEU A 200 30.01 -2.21 12.96
C LEU A 200 28.88 -1.19 12.84
N VAL A 201 29.19 0.09 13.08
CA VAL A 201 28.21 1.18 12.95
C VAL A 201 27.70 1.32 11.50
N GLN A 202 28.58 1.22 10.51
CA GLN A 202 28.22 1.27 9.09
C GLN A 202 27.38 0.04 8.65
N ASN A 203 27.67 -1.14 9.19
CA ASN A 203 26.87 -2.33 8.96
C ASN A 203 25.46 -2.18 9.54
N GLU A 204 25.33 -1.67 10.77
CA GLU A 204 24.03 -1.37 11.38
C GLU A 204 23.24 -0.30 10.62
N GLN A 205 23.92 0.73 10.11
CA GLN A 205 23.31 1.73 9.24
C GLN A 205 22.70 1.07 7.99
N THR A 206 23.44 0.18 7.33
CA THR A 206 22.99 -0.52 6.12
C THR A 206 21.74 -1.35 6.42
N ARG A 207 21.75 -2.11 7.53
CA ARG A 207 20.59 -2.88 7.99
C ARG A 207 19.39 -1.99 8.29
N LEU A 208 19.60 -0.84 8.92
CA LEU A 208 18.53 0.10 9.23
C LEU A 208 17.92 0.69 7.95
N LYS A 209 18.74 1.04 6.95
CA LYS A 209 18.25 1.50 5.63
C LYS A 209 17.40 0.43 4.94
N GLU A 210 17.83 -0.83 4.97
CA GLU A 210 17.06 -1.95 4.43
C GLU A 210 15.71 -2.11 5.13
N ARG A 211 15.70 -2.06 6.46
CA ARG A 211 14.45 -2.13 7.25
C ARG A 211 13.51 -0.97 6.92
N CYS A 212 14.04 0.25 6.76
CA CYS A 212 13.25 1.41 6.36
C CYS A 212 12.68 1.22 4.95
N ARG A 213 13.50 0.78 3.99
CA ARG A 213 13.06 0.48 2.62
C ARG A 213 11.96 -0.57 2.61
N ALA A 214 12.14 -1.70 3.30
CA ALA A 214 11.13 -2.75 3.41
C ALA A 214 9.82 -2.23 4.04
N ARG A 215 9.90 -1.31 5.01
CA ARG A 215 8.72 -0.65 5.58
C ARG A 215 8.01 0.24 4.56
N VAL A 216 8.75 1.01 3.75
CA VAL A 216 8.19 1.83 2.67
C VAL A 216 7.54 0.96 1.58
N GLU A 217 8.21 -0.11 1.15
CA GLU A 217 7.66 -1.07 0.17
C GLU A 217 6.38 -1.74 0.69
N LYS A 218 6.36 -2.13 1.96
CA LYS A 218 5.15 -2.67 2.59
C LYS A 218 4.04 -1.63 2.63
N LEU A 219 4.35 -0.39 3.02
CA LEU A 219 3.38 0.71 3.03
C LEU A 219 2.79 0.96 1.65
N GLN A 220 3.62 0.96 0.59
CA GLN A 220 3.16 1.08 -0.79
C GLN A 220 2.20 -0.06 -1.16
N SER A 221 2.57 -1.31 -0.86
CA SER A 221 1.71 -2.48 -1.11
C SER A 221 0.37 -2.38 -0.38
N ASP A 222 0.38 -1.95 0.88
CA ASP A 222 -0.82 -1.81 1.69
C ASP A 222 -1.74 -0.70 1.15
N LEU A 223 -1.18 0.45 0.76
CA LEU A 223 -1.95 1.55 0.13
C LEU A 223 -2.51 1.16 -1.24
N MET A 224 -1.75 0.43 -2.05
CA MET A 224 -2.24 -0.08 -3.34
C MET A 224 -3.37 -1.10 -3.16
N THR A 225 -3.31 -1.92 -2.11
CA THR A 225 -4.40 -2.83 -1.74
C THR A 225 -5.65 -2.05 -1.36
N ILE A 226 -5.52 -0.98 -0.57
CA ILE A 226 -6.65 -0.11 -0.20
C ILE A 226 -7.23 0.56 -1.44
N LYS A 227 -6.38 1.12 -2.32
CA LYS A 227 -6.79 1.70 -3.60
C LYS A 227 -7.59 0.70 -4.42
N GLN A 228 -7.09 -0.53 -4.58
CA GLN A 228 -7.78 -1.58 -5.33
C GLN A 228 -9.15 -1.91 -4.72
N ARG A 229 -9.27 -2.02 -3.38
CA ARG A 229 -10.57 -2.27 -2.73
C ARG A 229 -11.58 -1.13 -2.89
N VAL A 230 -11.11 0.08 -3.16
CA VAL A 230 -11.95 1.24 -3.47
C VAL A 230 -12.39 1.26 -4.93
N THR A 231 -11.52 0.89 -5.87
CA THR A 231 -11.75 1.07 -7.32
C THR A 231 -12.16 -0.19 -8.07
N ASP A 232 -11.72 -1.37 -7.63
CA ASP A 232 -11.98 -2.65 -8.28
C ASP A 232 -13.31 -3.24 -7.79
N THR A 233 -14.20 -3.55 -8.73
CA THR A 233 -15.51 -4.14 -8.47
C THR A 233 -15.63 -5.58 -8.96
N GLN A 234 -14.59 -6.11 -9.63
CA GLN A 234 -14.58 -7.50 -10.09
C GLN A 234 -14.47 -8.47 -8.91
N ASP A 235 -13.66 -8.12 -7.90
CA ASP A 235 -13.64 -8.81 -6.62
C ASP A 235 -14.75 -8.27 -5.69
N MET A 236 -15.95 -8.82 -5.86
CA MET A 236 -17.14 -8.42 -5.09
C MET A 236 -16.99 -8.59 -3.58
N GLU A 237 -16.14 -9.51 -3.12
CA GLU A 237 -15.96 -9.79 -1.69
C GLU A 237 -15.03 -8.76 -1.03
N GLN A 238 -14.04 -8.27 -1.78
CA GLN A 238 -13.07 -7.28 -1.27
C GLN A 238 -13.49 -5.84 -1.58
N SER A 239 -14.30 -5.61 -2.61
CA SER A 239 -14.75 -4.28 -3.02
C SER A 239 -15.60 -3.61 -1.94
N TYR A 240 -15.13 -2.48 -1.41
CA TYR A 240 -15.86 -1.74 -0.37
C TYR A 240 -17.21 -1.23 -0.85
N PHE A 241 -17.29 -0.79 -2.11
CA PHE A 241 -18.53 -0.29 -2.69
C PHE A 241 -19.57 -1.40 -2.86
N VAL A 242 -19.19 -2.56 -3.41
CA VAL A 242 -20.11 -3.70 -3.59
C VAL A 242 -20.64 -4.18 -2.24
N ARG A 243 -19.77 -4.29 -1.23
CA ARG A 243 -20.17 -4.67 0.14
C ARG A 243 -21.17 -3.70 0.75
N SER A 244 -21.01 -2.40 0.51
CA SER A 244 -21.95 -1.38 1.01
C SER A 244 -23.36 -1.50 0.39
N LEU A 245 -23.45 -2.08 -0.82
CA LEU A 245 -24.69 -2.30 -1.56
C LEU A 245 -25.26 -3.71 -1.41
N GLU A 246 -24.51 -4.67 -0.87
CA GLU A 246 -24.85 -6.09 -0.79
C GLU A 246 -26.27 -6.34 -0.28
N LYS A 247 -26.62 -5.78 0.89
CA LYS A 247 -27.97 -5.89 1.46
C LYS A 247 -29.05 -5.30 0.53
N THR A 248 -28.74 -4.21 -0.16
CA THR A 248 -29.70 -3.56 -1.07
C THR A 248 -29.94 -4.41 -2.31
N TYR A 249 -28.89 -5.04 -2.84
CA TYR A 249 -29.01 -6.01 -3.93
C TYR A 249 -29.83 -7.24 -3.52
N ASP A 250 -29.56 -7.80 -2.34
CA ASP A 250 -30.31 -8.93 -1.78
C ASP A 250 -31.79 -8.60 -1.63
N ASP A 251 -32.12 -7.44 -1.04
CA ASP A 251 -33.50 -6.98 -0.89
C ASP A 251 -34.18 -6.82 -2.25
N CYS A 252 -33.50 -6.18 -3.22
CA CYS A 252 -34.03 -6.00 -4.58
C CYS A 252 -34.28 -7.34 -5.29
N SER A 253 -33.39 -8.32 -5.12
CA SER A 253 -33.52 -9.64 -5.74
C SER A 253 -34.78 -10.39 -5.29
N ARG A 254 -35.18 -10.18 -4.03
CA ARG A 254 -36.34 -10.82 -3.38
C ARG A 254 -37.67 -10.13 -3.70
N MET A 255 -37.65 -8.87 -4.17
CA MET A 255 -38.88 -8.17 -4.52
C MET A 255 -39.62 -8.86 -5.68
N SER A 256 -40.94 -8.93 -5.57
CA SER A 256 -41.83 -9.56 -6.56
C SER A 256 -43.18 -8.83 -6.58
N GLY A 257 -44.04 -9.19 -7.54
CA GLY A 257 -45.38 -8.61 -7.70
C GLY A 257 -45.43 -7.32 -8.53
N SER A 258 -46.63 -6.77 -8.62
CA SER A 258 -46.92 -5.48 -9.26
C SER A 258 -46.11 -4.37 -8.61
N SER A 259 -45.62 -3.41 -9.39
CA SER A 259 -44.70 -2.33 -8.96
C SER A 259 -43.30 -2.77 -8.50
N SER A 260 -42.94 -4.06 -8.60
CA SER A 260 -41.62 -4.53 -8.14
C SER A 260 -40.44 -3.85 -8.84
N HIS A 261 -40.60 -3.48 -10.12
CA HIS A 261 -39.60 -2.69 -10.85
C HIS A 261 -39.32 -1.34 -10.17
N THR A 262 -40.34 -0.51 -10.02
CA THR A 262 -40.25 0.82 -9.37
C THR A 262 -39.68 0.72 -7.96
N ARG A 263 -40.06 -0.31 -7.20
CA ARG A 263 -39.53 -0.54 -5.85
C ARG A 263 -38.04 -0.85 -5.84
N ARG A 264 -37.53 -1.67 -6.79
CA ARG A 264 -36.09 -1.96 -6.89
C ARG A 264 -35.29 -0.73 -7.29
N THR A 265 -35.76 0.01 -8.29
CA THR A 265 -35.08 1.23 -8.75
C THR A 265 -35.02 2.27 -7.64
N GLU A 266 -36.12 2.45 -6.90
CA GLU A 266 -36.17 3.41 -5.79
C GLU A 266 -35.31 2.96 -4.60
N ALA A 267 -35.27 1.66 -4.28
CA ALA A 267 -34.43 1.16 -3.19
C ALA A 267 -32.94 1.40 -3.43
N LEU A 268 -32.43 1.09 -4.63
CA LEU A 268 -31.05 1.35 -5.01
C LEU A 268 -30.75 2.85 -5.03
N ARG A 269 -31.61 3.65 -5.67
CA ARG A 269 -31.46 5.11 -5.73
C ARG A 269 -31.44 5.73 -4.34
N SER A 270 -32.38 5.34 -3.48
CA SER A 270 -32.45 5.80 -2.10
C SER A 270 -31.19 5.46 -1.31
N LYS A 271 -30.62 4.26 -1.46
CA LYS A 271 -29.36 3.89 -0.79
C LYS A 271 -28.19 4.77 -1.26
N ILE A 272 -28.06 5.04 -2.56
CA ILE A 272 -26.99 5.87 -3.11
C ILE A 272 -27.13 7.35 -2.72
N SER A 273 -28.35 7.89 -2.75
CA SER A 273 -28.61 9.31 -2.46
C SER A 273 -28.73 9.63 -0.96
N LYS A 274 -28.52 8.66 -0.06
CA LYS A 274 -28.56 8.90 1.39
C LYS A 274 -27.52 9.94 1.78
N LYS A 275 -27.89 10.86 2.67
CA LYS A 275 -26.93 11.83 3.25
C LYS A 275 -26.02 11.17 4.31
N VAL A 276 -26.50 10.10 4.93
CA VAL A 276 -25.84 9.38 6.02
C VAL A 276 -25.83 7.89 5.69
N ARG A 277 -24.65 7.25 5.76
CA ARG A 277 -24.45 5.83 5.41
C ARG A 277 -24.83 5.47 3.96
N ASP A 278 -24.57 6.36 3.03
CA ASP A 278 -24.50 5.99 1.62
C ASP A 278 -23.26 5.14 1.33
N PRO A 279 -23.25 4.41 0.20
CA PRO A 279 -22.13 3.59 -0.25
C PRO A 279 -20.77 4.27 -0.22
N PHE A 280 -20.69 5.53 -0.66
CA PHE A 280 -19.42 6.26 -0.70
C PHE A 280 -18.92 6.57 0.71
N SER A 281 -19.80 6.99 1.61
CA SER A 281 -19.46 7.18 3.02
C SER A 281 -18.96 5.90 3.69
N GLU A 282 -19.69 4.78 3.54
CA GLU A 282 -19.31 3.49 4.13
C GLU A 282 -17.97 3.00 3.56
N MET A 283 -17.75 3.19 2.26
CA MET A 283 -16.48 2.88 1.62
C MET A 283 -15.33 3.72 2.17
N PHE A 284 -15.52 5.04 2.35
CA PHE A 284 -14.49 5.88 2.96
C PHE A 284 -14.20 5.47 4.41
N ASP A 285 -15.21 5.10 5.19
CA ASP A 285 -15.02 4.61 6.56
C ASP A 285 -14.22 3.30 6.59
N LEU A 286 -14.49 2.37 5.66
CA LEU A 286 -13.71 1.14 5.50
C LEU A 286 -12.27 1.41 5.07
N ALA A 287 -12.07 2.31 4.10
CA ALA A 287 -10.75 2.70 3.64
C ALA A 287 -9.92 3.36 4.76
N ASN A 288 -10.53 4.25 5.55
CA ASN A 288 -9.88 4.88 6.70
C ASN A 288 -9.50 3.84 7.76
N LYS A 289 -10.40 2.93 8.10
CA LYS A 289 -10.14 1.86 9.07
C LYS A 289 -8.99 0.95 8.64
N ASP A 290 -8.86 0.68 7.35
CA ASP A 290 -7.73 -0.11 6.84
C ASP A 290 -6.45 0.72 6.77
N ALA A 291 -6.51 2.00 6.43
CA ALA A 291 -5.36 2.90 6.48
C ALA A 291 -4.80 3.07 7.91
N GLU A 292 -5.65 3.14 8.93
CA GLU A 292 -5.25 3.20 10.34
C GLU A 292 -4.44 1.98 10.80
N LYS A 293 -4.60 0.81 10.15
CA LYS A 293 -3.81 -0.40 10.48
C LYS A 293 -2.43 -0.39 9.83
N VAL A 294 -2.24 0.45 8.82
CA VAL A 294 -1.03 0.50 8.01
C VAL A 294 -0.01 1.46 8.60
N ILE A 295 -0.49 2.56 9.19
CA ILE A 295 0.29 3.58 9.91
C ILE A 295 0.87 2.97 11.20
#